data_AF-A0A2R5LB04-F1
#
_entry.id   AF-A0A2R5LB04-F1
#
_cell.length_a   1.000
_cell.length_b   1.000
_cell.length_c   1.000
_cell.angle_alpha   90.00
_cell.angle_beta   90.00
_cell.angle_gamma   90.00
#
_symmetry.space_group_name_H-M   'P 1'
#
loop_
_entity.id
_entity.type
_entity.pdbx_description
1 polymer ?
#
loop_
_entity_poly.entity_id
_entity_poly.type
_entity_poly.pdbx_seq_one_letter_code
_entity_poly.pdbx_strand_id
1 'polypeptide(L)'
;MISADQYATKVCGKYRRKYPSLLSGRGRQLPPQPGNEHVSCVVACQDRVWRDTHYQMDVFEEGRFPFGTDCSGGDGTAFCVGGVCQKFSKEGIPLEDATASNRISGRLQRSRRSRAILPEDVPRADMPLQPLVEPDLPYWWLQSNDTWARVRPFFWKVLLSDCSAPCGGGLCNVTVNCQVDGKEVDKALCDPRLRPPIDSGSSPCNTHPCTGSWH
;
A
#
# COMPACT_ATOMS: atom_id res chain seq x y z
N MET A 1 11.16 16.03 -19.03
CA MET A 1 10.52 15.60 -17.76
C MET A 1 9.02 15.62 -17.96
N ILE A 2 8.32 14.59 -17.49
CA ILE A 2 6.84 14.52 -17.52
C ILE A 2 6.34 15.15 -16.21
N SER A 3 5.35 16.04 -16.27
CA SER A 3 4.77 16.61 -15.05
C SER A 3 3.88 15.60 -14.31
N ALA A 4 3.62 15.82 -13.02
CA ALA A 4 2.72 14.96 -12.25
C ALA A 4 1.34 14.83 -12.92
N ASP A 5 0.76 15.94 -13.39
CA ASP A 5 -0.54 15.92 -14.07
C ASP A 5 -0.52 15.18 -15.41
N GLN A 6 0.59 15.25 -16.15
CA GLN A 6 0.75 14.47 -17.39
C GLN A 6 0.84 12.97 -17.08
N TYR A 7 1.58 12.59 -16.04
CA TYR A 7 1.63 11.20 -15.58
C TYR A 7 0.23 10.72 -15.14
N ALA A 8 -0.46 11.50 -14.32
CA ALA A 8 -1.81 11.20 -13.86
C ALA A 8 -2.79 11.03 -15.03
N THR A 9 -2.75 11.93 -16.02
CA THR A 9 -3.58 11.83 -17.23
C THR A 9 -3.26 10.59 -18.06
N LYS A 10 -1.99 10.17 -18.15
CA LYS A 10 -1.61 8.92 -18.82
C LYS A 10 -2.23 7.70 -18.13
N VAL A 11 -2.14 7.65 -16.80
CA VAL A 11 -2.74 6.58 -15.97
C VAL A 11 -4.26 6.57 -16.11
N CYS A 12 -4.91 7.72 -15.90
CA CYS A 12 -6.36 7.83 -16.02
C CYS A 12 -6.87 7.53 -17.43
N GLY A 13 -6.10 7.87 -18.47
CA GLY A 13 -6.40 7.52 -19.86
C GLY A 13 -6.38 6.00 -20.10
N LYS A 14 -5.49 5.26 -19.42
CA LYS A 14 -5.49 3.79 -19.42
C LYS A 14 -6.73 3.25 -18.73
N TYR A 15 -7.04 3.73 -17.52
CA TYR A 15 -8.21 3.27 -16.75
C TYR A 15 -9.55 3.65 -17.39
N ARG A 16 -9.63 4.76 -18.13
CA ARG A 16 -10.82 5.11 -18.93
C ARG A 16 -11.20 4.00 -19.90
N ARG A 17 -10.25 3.26 -20.47
CA ARG A 17 -10.56 2.13 -21.37
C ARG A 17 -11.31 1.02 -20.64
N LYS A 18 -11.00 0.82 -19.36
CA LYS A 18 -11.67 -0.15 -18.47
C LYS A 18 -12.98 0.38 -17.90
N TYR A 19 -13.05 1.68 -17.60
CA TYR A 19 -14.21 2.35 -17.00
C TYR A 19 -14.67 3.56 -17.84
N PRO A 20 -15.14 3.35 -19.09
CA PRO A 20 -15.41 4.44 -20.02
C PRO A 20 -16.64 5.28 -19.65
N SER A 21 -17.58 4.73 -18.89
CA SER A 21 -18.77 5.44 -18.39
C SER A 21 -18.46 6.31 -17.17
N LEU A 22 -17.45 5.94 -16.37
CA LEU A 22 -17.12 6.60 -15.10
C LEU A 22 -16.04 7.67 -15.25
N LEU A 23 -14.97 7.38 -15.98
CA LEU A 23 -13.78 8.24 -16.01
C LEU A 23 -13.70 9.08 -17.29
N SER A 24 -13.32 10.35 -17.15
CA SER A 24 -13.07 11.22 -18.31
C SER A 24 -11.74 10.87 -19.02
N GLY A 25 -10.83 10.23 -18.29
CA GLY A 25 -9.45 9.96 -18.69
C GLY A 25 -8.48 11.10 -18.37
N ARG A 26 -8.95 12.20 -17.78
CA ARG A 26 -8.08 13.24 -17.22
C ARG A 26 -7.71 12.87 -15.79
N GLY A 27 -6.44 13.10 -15.46
CA GLY A 27 -5.91 12.87 -14.12
C GLY A 27 -5.12 14.06 -13.64
N ARG A 28 -5.03 14.21 -12.32
CA ARG A 28 -4.20 15.24 -11.70
C ARG A 28 -3.59 14.76 -10.39
N GLN A 29 -2.58 15.48 -9.94
CA GLN A 29 -2.11 15.41 -8.56
C GLN A 29 -3.01 16.28 -7.67
N LEU A 30 -3.39 15.77 -6.51
CA LEU A 30 -4.13 16.58 -5.53
C LEU A 30 -3.13 17.38 -4.68
N PRO A 31 -3.47 18.62 -4.28
CA PRO A 31 -2.67 19.35 -3.31
C PRO A 31 -2.71 18.65 -1.95
N PRO A 32 -1.69 18.83 -1.10
CA PRO A 32 -1.67 18.23 0.22
C PRO A 32 -2.85 18.74 1.03
N GLN A 33 -3.60 17.83 1.65
CA GLN A 33 -4.78 18.17 2.45
C GLN A 33 -4.46 18.11 3.95
N PRO A 34 -5.00 19.03 4.76
CA PRO A 34 -4.83 19.01 6.20
C PRO A 34 -5.41 17.71 6.77
N GLY A 35 -4.57 16.92 7.45
CA GLY A 35 -4.94 15.62 8.03
C GLY A 35 -4.76 14.40 7.13
N ASN A 36 -4.53 14.59 5.82
CA ASN A 36 -4.14 13.50 4.91
C ASN A 36 -3.26 14.05 3.77
N GLU A 37 -1.99 14.29 4.07
CA GLU A 37 -1.01 14.82 3.11
C GLU A 37 -0.66 13.79 2.01
N HIS A 38 -0.87 12.50 2.29
CA HIS A 38 -0.53 11.42 1.37
C HIS A 38 -1.43 11.38 0.11
N VAL A 39 -2.56 12.10 0.09
CA VAL A 39 -3.41 12.21 -1.11
C VAL A 39 -2.67 12.81 -2.31
N SER A 40 -1.63 13.60 -2.07
CA SER A 40 -0.75 14.14 -3.11
C SER A 40 0.11 13.08 -3.79
N CYS A 41 0.23 11.89 -3.19
CA CYS A 41 0.96 10.76 -3.76
C CYS A 41 0.07 9.69 -4.40
N VAL A 42 -1.22 10.01 -4.53
CA VAL A 42 -2.21 9.18 -5.21
C VAL A 42 -2.73 9.89 -6.44
N VAL A 43 -2.77 9.18 -7.56
CA VAL A 43 -3.36 9.66 -8.82
C VAL A 43 -4.86 9.86 -8.62
N ALA A 44 -5.35 11.04 -8.97
CA ALA A 44 -6.77 11.36 -8.90
C ALA A 44 -7.35 11.47 -10.32
N CYS A 45 -8.25 10.54 -10.66
CA CYS A 45 -8.92 10.52 -11.96
C CYS A 45 -10.26 11.24 -11.92
N GLN A 46 -10.46 12.15 -12.86
CA GLN A 46 -11.68 12.95 -12.96
C GLN A 46 -12.86 12.09 -13.45
N ASP A 47 -14.02 12.26 -12.80
CA ASP A 47 -15.28 11.68 -13.26
C ASP A 47 -15.69 12.25 -14.64
N ARG A 48 -16.37 11.44 -15.44
CA ARG A 48 -16.79 11.80 -16.80
C ARG A 48 -17.92 12.83 -16.82
N VAL A 49 -18.87 12.71 -15.90
CA VAL A 49 -20.06 13.57 -15.78
C VAL A 49 -19.76 14.73 -14.85
N TRP A 50 -19.20 14.45 -13.67
CA TRP A 50 -18.95 15.40 -12.60
C TRP A 50 -17.51 15.88 -12.62
N ARG A 51 -17.21 16.92 -13.41
CA ARG A 51 -15.84 17.38 -13.66
C ARG A 51 -15.05 17.79 -12.40
N ASP A 52 -15.73 18.15 -11.31
CA ASP A 52 -15.07 18.51 -10.06
C ASP A 52 -14.80 17.30 -9.16
N THR A 53 -15.45 16.17 -9.44
CA THR A 53 -15.28 14.92 -8.68
C THR A 53 -14.07 14.16 -9.20
N HIS A 54 -13.22 13.73 -8.27
CA HIS A 54 -12.01 12.98 -8.58
C HIS A 54 -11.96 11.70 -7.73
N TYR A 55 -11.81 10.56 -8.39
CA TYR A 55 -11.60 9.27 -7.75
C TYR A 55 -10.12 9.06 -7.48
N GLN A 56 -9.79 8.69 -6.24
CA GLN A 56 -8.44 8.27 -5.88
C GLN A 56 -8.19 6.85 -6.38
N MET A 57 -7.01 6.64 -6.97
CA MET A 57 -6.64 5.36 -7.59
C MET A 57 -5.72 4.52 -6.69
N ASP A 58 -5.70 4.78 -5.38
CA ASP A 58 -4.83 4.16 -4.37
C ASP A 58 -4.95 2.63 -4.27
N VAL A 59 -6.11 2.10 -4.65
CA VAL A 59 -6.36 0.65 -4.77
C VAL A 59 -5.45 -0.01 -5.81
N PHE A 60 -4.95 0.75 -6.79
CA PHE A 60 -4.10 0.24 -7.85
C PHE A 60 -2.65 0.70 -7.66
N GLU A 61 -1.70 -0.19 -7.92
CA GLU A 61 -0.27 0.12 -7.84
C GLU A 61 0.12 1.25 -8.80
N GLU A 62 -0.37 1.17 -10.04
CA GLU A 62 -0.19 2.22 -11.06
C GLU A 62 -0.91 3.54 -10.73
N GLY A 63 -1.82 3.52 -9.75
CA GLY A 63 -2.53 4.68 -9.26
C GLY A 63 -1.76 5.49 -8.22
N ARG A 64 -0.49 5.17 -7.99
CA ARG A 64 0.43 5.93 -7.14
C ARG A 64 1.40 6.74 -7.99
N PHE A 65 1.78 7.90 -7.50
CA PHE A 65 2.84 8.67 -8.14
C PHE A 65 4.20 7.98 -7.97
N PRO A 66 5.08 8.06 -8.99
CA PRO A 66 6.40 7.47 -8.91
C PRO A 66 7.24 8.13 -7.82
N PHE A 67 8.26 7.40 -7.36
CA PHE A 67 9.20 7.91 -6.37
C PHE A 67 9.82 9.25 -6.80
N GLY A 68 9.96 10.17 -5.85
CA GLY A 68 10.55 11.50 -6.10
C GLY A 68 9.57 12.53 -6.68
N THR A 69 8.30 12.18 -6.89
CA THR A 69 7.28 13.18 -7.24
C THR A 69 7.07 14.13 -6.05
N ASP A 70 7.17 15.43 -6.27
CA ASP A 70 6.94 16.44 -5.23
C ASP A 70 5.49 16.36 -4.72
N CYS A 71 5.33 16.25 -3.41
CA CYS A 71 4.03 16.26 -2.73
C CYS A 71 3.92 17.36 -1.67
N SER A 72 4.92 18.23 -1.57
CA SER A 72 4.98 19.37 -0.65
C SER A 72 4.20 20.59 -1.14
N GLY A 73 3.63 20.55 -2.34
CA GLY A 73 2.94 21.69 -2.94
C GLY A 73 3.89 22.72 -3.58
N GLY A 74 5.15 22.35 -3.82
CA GLY A 74 6.14 23.18 -4.52
C GLY A 74 7.32 23.65 -3.67
N ASP A 75 7.34 23.30 -2.38
CA ASP A 75 8.43 23.66 -1.47
C ASP A 75 9.65 22.73 -1.60
N GLY A 76 9.51 21.60 -2.29
CA GLY A 76 10.56 20.60 -2.49
C GLY A 76 11.01 19.88 -1.20
N THR A 77 10.19 19.91 -0.15
CA THR A 77 10.51 19.35 1.17
C THR A 77 9.91 17.97 1.41
N ALA A 78 9.04 17.51 0.52
CA ALA A 78 8.36 16.23 0.64
C ALA A 78 8.19 15.57 -0.72
N PHE A 79 8.41 14.26 -0.76
CA PHE A 79 8.37 13.46 -1.99
C PHE A 79 7.58 12.18 -1.79
N CYS A 80 7.00 11.69 -2.88
CA CYS A 80 6.23 10.45 -2.87
C CYS A 80 7.14 9.22 -2.76
N VAL A 81 6.79 8.33 -1.85
CA VAL A 81 7.44 7.03 -1.63
C VAL A 81 6.35 5.98 -1.43
N GLY A 82 6.11 5.11 -2.41
CA GLY A 82 5.08 4.06 -2.29
C GLY A 82 3.64 4.58 -2.11
N GLY A 83 3.36 5.81 -2.54
CA GLY A 83 2.07 6.48 -2.31
C GLY A 83 1.93 7.16 -0.95
N VAL A 84 3.00 7.22 -0.15
CA VAL A 84 3.08 8.05 1.06
C VAL A 84 3.84 9.33 0.71
N CYS A 85 3.31 10.48 1.14
CA CYS A 85 4.05 11.74 1.06
C CYS A 85 5.01 11.83 2.23
N GLN A 86 6.31 11.63 1.97
CA GLN A 86 7.35 11.58 2.98
C GLN A 86 8.06 12.94 3.04
N LYS A 87 8.13 13.53 4.24
CA LYS A 87 8.87 14.77 4.49
C LYS A 87 10.35 14.47 4.71
N PHE A 88 11.20 15.34 4.21
CA PHE A 88 12.66 15.28 4.38
C PHE A 88 13.15 16.59 4.99
N SER A 89 14.15 16.48 5.86
CA SER A 89 14.90 17.65 6.32
C SER A 89 15.77 18.20 5.19
N LYS A 90 16.34 19.41 5.37
CA LYS A 90 17.25 20.02 4.39
C LYS A 90 18.53 19.20 4.19
N GLU A 91 18.83 18.32 5.14
CA GLU A 91 19.95 17.39 5.17
C GLU A 91 19.61 16.03 4.52
N GLY A 92 18.40 15.89 3.94
CA GLY A 92 17.97 14.67 3.23
C GLY A 92 17.51 13.54 4.16
N ILE A 93 17.27 13.84 5.45
CA ILE A 93 16.86 12.83 6.44
C ILE A 93 15.33 12.72 6.42
N PRO A 94 14.75 11.50 6.30
CA PRO A 94 13.31 11.33 6.38
C PRO A 94 12.82 11.70 7.78
N LEU A 95 11.90 12.65 7.86
CA LEU A 95 11.23 13.01 9.09
C LEU A 95 10.11 11.99 9.33
N GLU A 96 10.24 11.14 10.35
CA GLU A 96 9.17 10.21 10.71
C GLU A 96 7.90 10.97 11.08
N ASP A 97 6.80 10.66 10.40
CA ASP A 97 5.49 11.11 10.85
C ASP A 97 5.11 10.32 12.11
N ALA A 98 5.09 11.00 13.25
CA ALA A 98 4.71 10.48 14.58
C ALA A 98 3.27 9.90 14.66
N THR A 99 2.54 9.84 13.55
CA THR A 99 1.17 9.32 13.45
C THR A 99 1.11 7.81 13.21
N ALA A 100 2.21 7.16 12.78
CA ALA A 100 2.26 5.71 12.66
C ALA A 100 2.31 4.97 14.01
N SER A 101 2.83 5.62 15.06
CA SER A 101 2.96 5.02 16.41
C SER A 101 1.65 4.99 17.21
N ASN A 102 0.60 5.70 16.79
CA ASN A 102 -0.63 5.83 17.59
C ASN A 102 -1.77 4.88 17.21
N ARG A 103 -1.60 4.00 16.22
CA ARG A 103 -2.61 2.95 15.93
C ARG A 103 -2.40 1.64 16.70
N ILE A 104 -1.25 1.47 17.35
CA ILE A 104 -0.97 0.29 18.20
C ILE A 104 -1.37 0.52 19.66
N SER A 105 -1.34 1.77 20.15
CA SER A 105 -1.68 2.11 21.55
C SER A 105 -3.19 2.16 21.86
N GLY A 106 -4.05 2.25 20.85
CA GLY A 106 -5.51 2.33 21.03
C GLY A 106 -6.23 1.02 21.41
N ARG A 107 -5.55 -0.14 21.34
CA ARG A 107 -6.14 -1.44 21.73
C ARG A 107 -5.66 -2.00 23.08
N LEU A 108 -4.62 -1.41 23.68
CA LEU A 108 -4.11 -1.85 24.99
C LEU A 108 -4.65 -1.07 26.20
N GLN A 109 -5.34 0.05 26.00
CA GLN A 109 -5.90 0.84 27.12
C GLN A 109 -7.36 0.49 27.51
N ARG A 110 -8.05 -0.38 26.77
CA ARG A 110 -9.42 -0.81 27.13
C ARG A 110 -9.48 -2.06 28.02
N SER A 111 -8.34 -2.68 28.33
CA SER A 111 -8.21 -3.86 29.21
C SER A 111 -7.52 -3.53 30.54
N ARG A 112 -7.83 -2.38 31.14
CA ARG A 112 -7.36 -2.01 32.50
C ARG A 112 -8.45 -1.33 33.34
N ARG A 113 -9.65 -1.91 33.33
CA ARG A 113 -10.71 -1.56 34.29
C ARG A 113 -11.43 -2.80 34.82
N SER A 114 -10.65 -3.73 35.35
CA SER A 114 -11.14 -4.75 36.28
C SER A 114 -10.10 -4.89 37.40
N ARG A 115 -10.55 -4.63 38.63
CA ARG A 115 -9.78 -4.54 39.87
C ARG A 115 -9.02 -5.82 40.23
N ALA A 116 -7.84 -5.59 40.82
CA ALA A 116 -7.24 -6.21 42.00
C ALA A 116 -7.12 -7.74 42.07
N ILE A 117 -5.88 -8.22 42.22
CA ILE A 117 -5.28 -8.78 43.46
C ILE A 117 -3.82 -9.18 43.11
N LEU A 118 -2.84 -8.69 43.88
CA LEU A 118 -1.44 -9.13 43.86
C LEU A 118 -1.30 -10.34 44.81
N PRO A 119 -0.42 -11.30 44.48
CA PRO A 119 0.71 -11.49 45.40
C PRO A 119 2.08 -11.72 44.72
N GLU A 120 3.07 -11.15 45.39
CA GLU A 120 4.49 -11.51 45.64
C GLU A 120 5.33 -12.37 44.67
N ASP A 121 6.54 -11.82 44.44
CA ASP A 121 7.88 -12.43 44.29
C ASP A 121 8.18 -13.45 43.18
N VAL A 122 8.90 -12.99 42.13
CA VAL A 122 9.91 -13.80 41.40
C VAL A 122 11.07 -12.90 40.91
N PRO A 123 12.36 -13.31 41.02
CA PRO A 123 13.52 -12.44 40.81
C PRO A 123 13.83 -12.16 39.34
N ARG A 124 14.42 -10.98 39.12
CA ARG A 124 14.92 -10.46 37.85
C ARG A 124 16.16 -11.24 37.41
N ALA A 125 16.02 -12.08 36.37
CA ALA A 125 17.16 -12.67 35.69
C ALA A 125 17.70 -11.68 34.65
N ASP A 126 18.83 -11.07 34.95
CA ASP A 126 19.71 -10.42 33.98
C ASP A 126 20.20 -11.47 32.97
N MET A 127 19.78 -11.34 31.72
CA MET A 127 20.37 -12.07 30.60
C MET A 127 20.81 -11.06 29.53
N PRO A 128 22.09 -11.07 29.10
CA PRO A 128 22.58 -10.10 28.14
C PRO A 128 21.98 -10.41 26.76
N LEU A 129 21.33 -9.41 26.16
CA LEU A 129 20.96 -9.42 24.75
C LEU A 129 22.25 -9.49 23.92
N GLN A 130 22.58 -10.67 23.40
CA GLN A 130 23.53 -10.81 22.31
C GLN A 130 22.96 -10.09 21.07
N PRO A 131 23.80 -9.35 20.30
CA PRO A 131 23.34 -8.72 19.08
C PRO A 131 22.95 -9.81 18.08
N LEU A 132 21.68 -9.81 17.67
CA LEU A 132 21.18 -10.59 16.56
C LEU A 132 22.00 -10.21 15.32
N VAL A 133 22.88 -11.11 14.90
CA VAL A 133 23.52 -11.06 13.59
C VAL A 133 22.40 -11.21 12.56
N GLU A 134 22.02 -10.11 11.92
CA GLU A 134 21.09 -10.14 10.79
C GLU A 134 21.72 -11.01 9.68
N PRO A 135 20.99 -11.97 9.10
CA PRO A 135 21.52 -12.79 8.03
C PRO A 135 21.79 -11.93 6.80
N ASP A 136 23.00 -12.06 6.24
CA ASP A 136 23.45 -11.48 4.98
C ASP A 136 22.50 -11.85 3.83
N LEU A 137 21.46 -11.05 3.63
CA LEU A 137 20.63 -11.11 2.42
C LEU A 137 21.25 -10.17 1.37
N PRO A 138 21.46 -10.63 0.12
CA PRO A 138 22.17 -9.88 -0.91
C PRO A 138 21.36 -8.63 -1.30
N TYR A 139 21.78 -7.49 -0.75
CA TYR A 139 21.32 -6.17 -1.13
C TYR A 139 21.74 -5.90 -2.59
N TRP A 140 20.77 -5.68 -3.48
CA TRP A 140 21.06 -5.10 -4.79
C TRP A 140 20.98 -3.57 -4.66
N TRP A 141 21.98 -2.91 -5.25
CA TRP A 141 22.12 -1.47 -5.29
C TRP A 141 21.43 -0.96 -6.54
N LEU A 142 20.46 -0.04 -6.40
CA LEU A 142 19.95 0.72 -7.54
C LEU A 142 20.50 2.14 -7.43
N GLN A 143 21.46 2.45 -8.29
CA GLN A 143 22.12 3.75 -8.32
C GLN A 143 21.19 4.76 -8.99
N SER A 144 20.66 5.69 -8.21
CA SER A 144 20.10 6.95 -8.74
C SER A 144 20.79 8.11 -8.05
N ASN A 145 20.92 9.22 -8.77
CA ASN A 145 22.03 10.16 -8.73
C ASN A 145 22.27 10.95 -7.43
N ASP A 146 21.67 10.61 -6.27
CA ASP A 146 22.09 11.14 -4.96
C ASP A 146 21.48 10.48 -3.69
N THR A 147 20.84 9.30 -3.73
CA THR A 147 20.40 8.62 -2.47
C THR A 147 20.47 7.09 -2.52
N TRP A 148 21.02 6.49 -1.45
CA TRP A 148 21.04 5.04 -1.22
C TRP A 148 19.74 4.60 -0.52
N ALA A 149 18.68 4.31 -1.27
CA ALA A 149 17.45 3.73 -0.69
C ALA A 149 17.57 2.21 -0.58
N ARG A 150 17.49 1.65 0.64
CA ARG A 150 17.37 0.21 0.86
C ARG A 150 15.94 -0.23 0.51
N VAL A 151 15.69 -0.65 -0.72
CA VAL A 151 14.39 -1.20 -1.12
C VAL A 151 14.46 -2.72 -1.03
N ARG A 152 13.52 -3.34 -0.31
CA ARG A 152 13.34 -4.80 -0.39
C ARG A 152 12.59 -5.09 -1.69
N PRO A 153 13.19 -5.80 -2.67
CA PRO A 153 12.57 -6.09 -3.97
C PRO A 153 11.43 -7.10 -3.82
N PHE A 154 11.45 -7.84 -2.71
CA PHE A 154 10.61 -8.99 -2.47
C PHE A 154 9.30 -8.49 -1.87
N PHE A 155 8.21 -8.68 -2.61
CA PHE A 155 6.88 -8.31 -2.16
C PHE A 155 5.89 -9.46 -2.31
N TRP A 156 4.88 -9.48 -1.46
CA TRP A 156 3.80 -10.45 -1.54
C TRP A 156 2.82 -10.07 -2.64
N LYS A 157 2.47 -11.04 -3.48
CA LYS A 157 1.48 -10.89 -4.53
C LYS A 157 0.33 -11.86 -4.30
N VAL A 158 -0.89 -11.37 -4.53
CA VAL A 158 -2.12 -12.17 -4.47
C VAL A 158 -2.59 -12.43 -5.90
N LEU A 159 -2.74 -13.70 -6.24
CA LEU A 159 -3.20 -14.19 -7.54
C LEU A 159 -4.55 -14.87 -7.32
N LEU A 160 -5.58 -14.42 -8.04
CA LEU A 160 -6.90 -15.05 -8.03
C LEU A 160 -7.12 -15.74 -9.37
N SER A 161 -7.64 -16.96 -9.36
CA SER A 161 -8.11 -17.63 -10.58
C SER A 161 -9.42 -17.02 -11.09
N ASP A 162 -9.82 -17.41 -12.30
CA ASP A 162 -11.19 -17.21 -12.76
C ASP A 162 -12.18 -17.87 -11.80
N CYS A 163 -13.35 -17.23 -11.67
CA CYS A 163 -14.42 -17.73 -10.84
C CYS A 163 -15.16 -18.87 -11.55
N SER A 164 -15.49 -19.95 -10.83
CA SER A 164 -16.19 -21.11 -11.39
C SER A 164 -17.57 -20.81 -11.96
N ALA A 165 -18.20 -19.71 -11.53
CA ALA A 165 -19.50 -19.26 -12.00
C ALA A 165 -19.48 -17.74 -12.23
N PRO A 166 -20.11 -17.23 -13.30
CA PRO A 166 -20.15 -15.79 -13.57
C PRO A 166 -21.12 -15.03 -12.63
N CYS A 167 -22.08 -15.72 -12.03
CA CYS A 167 -23.08 -15.20 -11.10
C CYS A 167 -23.62 -16.35 -10.23
N GLY A 168 -24.40 -16.04 -9.18
CA GLY A 168 -25.07 -17.03 -8.33
C GLY A 168 -24.18 -17.67 -7.27
N GLY A 169 -22.95 -17.20 -7.12
CA GLY A 169 -21.94 -17.76 -6.22
C GLY A 169 -21.09 -18.84 -6.91
N GLY A 170 -19.79 -18.57 -7.02
CA GLY A 170 -18.77 -19.51 -7.48
C GLY A 170 -17.57 -19.56 -6.53
N LEU A 171 -16.58 -20.37 -6.88
CA LEU A 171 -15.30 -20.45 -6.17
C LEU A 171 -14.17 -20.03 -7.10
N CYS A 172 -13.23 -19.27 -6.57
CA CYS A 172 -11.94 -18.99 -7.20
C CYS A 172 -10.82 -19.47 -6.28
N ASN A 173 -9.67 -19.79 -6.85
CA ASN A 173 -8.49 -20.17 -6.10
C ASN A 173 -7.61 -18.95 -5.85
N VAL A 174 -7.30 -18.70 -4.58
CA VAL A 174 -6.43 -17.60 -4.13
C VAL A 174 -5.05 -18.17 -3.84
N THR A 175 -4.02 -17.60 -4.45
CA THR A 175 -2.62 -17.95 -4.19
C THR A 175 -1.87 -16.71 -3.73
N VAL A 176 -1.11 -16.83 -2.63
CA VAL A 176 -0.24 -15.77 -2.14
C VAL A 176 1.21 -16.22 -2.29
N ASN A 177 1.97 -15.55 -3.15
CA ASN A 177 3.38 -15.86 -3.39
C ASN A 177 4.29 -14.64 -3.18
N CYS A 178 5.54 -14.92 -2.86
CA CYS A 178 6.59 -13.91 -2.76
C CYS A 178 7.19 -13.71 -4.15
N GLN A 179 7.31 -12.46 -4.62
CA GLN A 179 7.85 -12.17 -5.95
C GLN A 179 8.94 -11.10 -5.96
N VAL A 180 9.84 -11.23 -6.94
CA VAL A 180 10.80 -10.19 -7.39
C VAL A 180 10.83 -10.21 -8.92
N ASP A 181 10.79 -9.04 -9.56
CA ASP A 181 10.79 -8.90 -11.03
C ASP A 181 9.77 -9.83 -11.74
N GLY A 182 8.61 -10.04 -11.10
CA GLY A 182 7.53 -10.89 -11.60
C GLY A 182 7.76 -12.41 -11.49
N LYS A 183 8.87 -12.86 -10.90
CA LYS A 183 9.16 -14.28 -10.64
C LYS A 183 8.82 -14.65 -9.20
N GLU A 184 8.25 -15.83 -9.01
CA GLU A 184 8.01 -16.40 -7.69
C GLU A 184 9.34 -16.87 -7.07
N VAL A 185 9.53 -16.51 -5.81
CA VAL A 185 10.70 -16.86 -5.00
C VAL A 185 10.29 -17.39 -3.63
N ASP A 186 11.26 -17.86 -2.85
CA ASP A 186 11.01 -18.41 -1.53
C ASP A 186 10.28 -17.41 -0.61
N LYS A 187 9.29 -17.92 0.12
CA LYS A 187 8.44 -17.16 1.05
C LYS A 187 9.24 -16.45 2.15
N ALA A 188 10.40 -16.98 2.54
CA ALA A 188 11.27 -16.40 3.56
C ALA A 188 11.95 -15.10 3.10
N LEU A 189 12.01 -14.83 1.79
CA LEU A 189 12.61 -13.61 1.25
C LEU A 189 11.68 -12.40 1.37
N CYS A 190 10.37 -12.61 1.45
CA CYS A 190 9.39 -11.57 1.70
C CYS A 190 9.17 -11.35 3.19
N ASP A 191 8.95 -10.10 3.60
CA ASP A 191 8.65 -9.77 5.01
C ASP A 191 7.31 -10.40 5.44
N PRO A 192 7.29 -11.32 6.42
CA PRO A 192 6.05 -11.96 6.87
C PRO A 192 5.01 -10.98 7.41
N ARG A 193 5.43 -9.82 7.94
CA ARG A 193 4.54 -8.79 8.50
C ARG A 193 3.72 -8.09 7.42
N LEU A 194 4.22 -8.10 6.19
CA LEU A 194 3.55 -7.51 5.03
C LEU A 194 2.73 -8.55 4.25
N ARG A 195 2.68 -9.81 4.71
CA ARG A 195 1.89 -10.85 4.06
C ARG A 195 0.40 -10.52 4.20
N PRO A 196 -0.35 -10.44 3.08
CA PRO A 196 -1.79 -10.23 3.13
C PRO A 196 -2.45 -11.30 4.01
N PRO A 197 -3.40 -10.93 4.90
CA PRO A 197 -4.10 -11.86 5.79
C PRO A 197 -5.19 -12.63 5.06
N ILE A 198 -4.90 -13.10 3.84
CA ILE A 198 -5.76 -13.94 3.02
C ILE A 198 -5.14 -15.32 2.92
N ASP A 199 -5.93 -16.33 3.25
CA ASP A 199 -5.49 -17.71 3.15
C ASP A 199 -5.41 -18.13 1.68
N SER A 200 -4.40 -18.92 1.36
CA SER A 200 -4.32 -19.53 0.04
C SER A 200 -5.30 -20.70 -0.02
N GLY A 201 -6.10 -20.79 -1.08
CA GLY A 201 -7.12 -21.81 -1.27
C GLY A 201 -8.38 -21.29 -1.94
N SER A 202 -9.44 -22.10 -1.90
CA SER A 202 -10.74 -21.75 -2.49
C SER A 202 -11.44 -20.64 -1.70
N SER A 203 -11.82 -19.57 -2.39
CA SER A 203 -12.55 -18.43 -1.84
C SER A 203 -13.82 -18.17 -2.67
N PRO A 204 -14.93 -17.72 -2.05
CA PRO A 204 -16.14 -17.40 -2.78
C PRO A 204 -15.97 -16.17 -3.70
N CYS A 205 -16.57 -16.24 -4.88
CA CYS A 205 -16.59 -15.17 -5.87
C CYS A 205 -17.97 -15.07 -6.54
N ASN A 206 -18.26 -13.95 -7.20
CA ASN A 206 -19.50 -13.71 -7.96
C ASN A 206 -20.79 -14.07 -7.23
N THR A 207 -20.93 -13.63 -5.96
CA THR A 207 -22.09 -13.89 -5.08
C THR A 207 -23.34 -13.09 -5.43
N HIS A 208 -23.32 -12.31 -6.51
CA HIS A 208 -24.47 -11.56 -6.98
C HIS A 208 -25.46 -12.50 -7.69
N PRO A 209 -26.78 -12.26 -7.62
CA PRO A 209 -27.77 -13.11 -8.28
C PRO A 209 -27.63 -13.07 -9.80
N CYS A 210 -27.92 -14.20 -10.46
CA CYS A 210 -28.00 -14.25 -11.91
C CYS A 210 -29.28 -13.54 -12.39
N THR A 211 -29.12 -12.55 -13.26
CA THR A 211 -30.25 -11.89 -13.93
C THR A 211 -30.60 -12.64 -15.21
N GLY A 212 -31.67 -13.42 -15.17
CA GLY A 212 -32.28 -14.08 -16.32
C GLY A 212 -33.18 -15.25 -15.89
N SER A 213 -34.48 -15.17 -16.16
CA SER A 213 -35.38 -16.32 -16.05
C SER A 213 -35.51 -16.95 -17.44
N TRP A 214 -35.21 -18.24 -17.56
CA TRP A 214 -35.67 -19.02 -18.70
C TRP A 214 -37.11 -19.42 -18.41
N HIS A 215 -38.06 -18.84 -19.15
CA HIS A 215 -39.47 -19.26 -19.19
C HIS A 215 -39.69 -20.14 -20.42
#